data_AF-A0AAU9DJP3-F1
#
_entry.id   AF-A0AAU9DJP3-F1
#
_cell.length_a   1.000
_cell.length_b   1.000
_cell.length_c   1.000
_cell.angle_alpha   90.00
_cell.angle_beta   90.00
_cell.angle_gamma   90.00
#
_symmetry.space_group_name_H-M   'P 1'
#
loop_
_entity.id
_entity.type
_entity.pdbx_description
1 polymer ?
#
loop_
_entity_poly.entity_id
_entity_poly.type
_entity_poly.pdbx_seq_one_letter_code
_entity_poly.pdbx_strand_id
1 'polypeptide(L)'
;MEKAKIASITLENQKRLLSELPKLERYFRIVYQIALGATQRKTKYLMEFSKEEIYFHFTKHFPEFANRVPQYLIASFLGLTPEYVSEIRRRNRS
;
A
#
# COMPACT_ATOMS: atom_id res chain seq x y z
N MET A 1 2.75 15.08 5.99
CA MET A 1 2.38 13.89 6.79
C MET A 1 1.26 14.31 7.73
N GLU A 2 0.16 13.56 7.78
CA GLU A 2 -0.93 13.83 8.72
C GLU A 2 -0.45 13.57 10.15
N LYS A 3 -0.98 14.30 11.14
CA LYS A 3 -0.63 14.08 12.56
C LYS A 3 -1.14 12.70 12.97
N ALA A 4 -0.24 11.85 13.47
CA ALA A 4 -0.56 10.51 13.93
C ALA A 4 0.13 10.19 15.26
N LYS A 5 -0.46 9.29 16.04
CA LYS A 5 0.17 8.67 17.21
C LYS A 5 0.53 7.23 16.86
N ILE A 6 1.76 6.83 17.19
CA ILE A 6 2.28 5.51 16.85
C ILE A 6 2.52 4.74 18.15
N ALA A 7 2.02 3.52 18.23
CA ALA A 7 2.41 2.55 19.24
C ALA A 7 3.40 1.57 18.61
N SER A 8 4.48 1.26 19.32
CA SER A 8 5.50 0.31 18.89
C SER A 8 5.74 -0.74 19.97
N ILE A 9 6.18 -1.91 19.54
CA ILE A 9 6.57 -3.02 20.41
C ILE A 9 7.91 -3.56 19.93
N THR A 10 8.80 -3.89 20.85
CA THR A 10 10.07 -4.55 20.50
C THR A 10 9.81 -6.01 20.11
N LEU A 11 10.69 -6.58 19.30
CA LEU A 11 10.59 -8.00 18.92
C LEU A 11 10.57 -8.91 20.16
N GLU A 12 11.37 -8.58 21.18
CA GLU A 12 11.41 -9.32 22.45
C GLU A 12 10.06 -9.28 23.19
N ASN A 13 9.48 -8.09 23.35
CA ASN A 13 8.19 -7.94 24.01
C ASN A 13 7.06 -8.59 23.19
N GLN A 14 7.16 -8.58 21.86
CA GLN A 14 6.22 -9.29 21.00
C GLN A 14 6.32 -10.81 21.22
N LYS A 15 7.53 -11.38 21.26
CA LYS A 15 7.72 -12.82 21.53
C LYS A 15 7.15 -13.19 22.90
N ARG A 16 7.42 -12.40 23.94
CA ARG A 16 6.86 -12.61 25.28
C ARG A 16 5.33 -12.55 25.27
N LEU A 17 4.76 -11.54 24.62
CA LEU A 17 3.30 -11.40 24.47
C LEU A 17 2.66 -12.62 23.80
N LEU A 18 3.30 -13.17 22.76
CA LEU A 18 2.78 -14.35 22.07
C LEU A 18 2.86 -15.61 22.94
N SER A 19 3.93 -15.77 23.75
CA SER A 19 4.03 -16.88 24.69
C SER A 19 2.99 -16.79 25.82
N GLU A 20 2.71 -15.59 26.32
CA GLU A 20 1.73 -15.37 27.41
C GLU A 20 0.29 -15.45 26.89
N LEU A 21 0.04 -15.06 25.64
CA LEU A 21 -1.29 -15.07 25.00
C LEU A 21 -1.25 -15.78 23.63
N PRO A 22 -1.18 -17.12 23.57
CA PRO A 22 -1.03 -17.87 22.31
C PRO A 22 -2.15 -17.63 21.28
N LYS A 23 -3.35 -17.21 21.72
CA LYS A 23 -4.45 -16.82 20.81
C LYS A 23 -4.04 -15.69 19.86
N LEU A 24 -3.11 -14.82 20.27
CA LEU A 24 -2.60 -13.74 19.44
C LEU A 24 -1.75 -14.25 18.27
N GLU A 25 -1.17 -15.44 18.34
CA GLU A 25 -0.45 -16.01 17.19
C GLU A 25 -1.38 -16.21 16.00
N ARG A 26 -2.63 -16.66 16.23
CA ARG A 26 -3.63 -16.76 15.17
C ARG A 26 -3.99 -15.38 14.61
N TYR A 27 -4.17 -14.40 15.48
CA TYR A 27 -4.46 -13.03 15.08
C TYR A 27 -3.36 -12.47 14.18
N PHE A 28 -2.11 -12.50 14.63
CA PHE A 28 -0.98 -11.99 13.85
C PHE A 28 -0.75 -12.81 12.58
N ARG A 29 -0.94 -14.14 12.61
CA ARG A 29 -0.88 -14.97 11.39
C ARG A 29 -1.89 -14.51 10.34
N ILE A 30 -3.13 -14.21 10.72
CA ILE A 30 -4.15 -13.69 9.78
C ILE A 30 -3.72 -12.32 9.25
N VAL A 31 -3.22 -11.42 10.10
CA VAL A 31 -2.71 -10.11 9.69
C VAL A 31 -1.58 -10.26 8.66
N TYR A 32 -0.61 -11.15 8.91
CA TYR A 32 0.49 -11.43 7.98
C TYR A 32 0.00 -12.06 6.67
N GLN A 33 -0.98 -12.97 6.72
CA GLN A 33 -1.57 -13.58 5.53
C GLN A 33 -2.26 -12.53 4.64
N ILE A 34 -3.01 -11.60 5.24
CA ILE A 34 -3.65 -10.49 4.51
C ILE A 34 -2.58 -9.59 3.88
N ALA A 35 -1.56 -9.20 4.64
CA ALA A 35 -0.47 -8.36 4.15
C ALA A 35 0.31 -9.02 3.00
N LEU A 36 0.57 -10.32 3.10
CA LEU A 36 1.21 -11.10 2.05
C LEU A 36 0.33 -11.18 0.80
N GLY A 37 -0.96 -11.48 0.94
CA GLY A 37 -1.90 -11.52 -0.18
C GLY A 37 -2.03 -10.17 -0.88
N ALA A 38 -2.05 -9.06 -0.12
CA ALA A 38 -2.03 -7.72 -0.70
C ALA A 38 -0.74 -7.43 -1.48
N THR A 39 0.41 -7.86 -0.96
CA THR A 39 1.71 -7.73 -1.63
C THR A 39 1.76 -8.53 -2.93
N GLN A 40 1.32 -9.79 -2.90
CA GLN A 40 1.24 -10.65 -4.09
C GLN A 40 0.31 -10.06 -5.16
N ARG A 41 -0.86 -9.55 -4.75
CA ARG A 41 -1.79 -8.87 -5.66
C ARG A 41 -1.17 -7.61 -6.27
N LYS A 42 -0.45 -6.81 -5.48
CA LYS A 42 0.29 -5.65 -6.00
C LYS A 42 1.33 -6.08 -7.04
N THR A 43 2.13 -7.10 -6.75
CA THR A 43 3.13 -7.63 -7.69
C THR A 43 2.48 -8.12 -8.98
N LYS A 44 1.36 -8.85 -8.87
CA LYS A 44 0.58 -9.30 -10.03
C LYS A 44 0.13 -8.10 -10.89
N TYR A 45 -0.44 -7.07 -10.28
CA TYR A 45 -0.86 -5.86 -11.00
C TYR A 45 0.29 -5.13 -11.70
N LEU A 46 1.47 -5.07 -11.07
CA LEU A 46 2.67 -4.49 -11.68
C LEU A 46 3.18 -5.29 -12.89
N MET A 47 2.86 -6.58 -12.96
CA MET A 47 3.24 -7.44 -14.09
C MET A 47 2.19 -7.47 -15.21
N GLU A 48 0.91 -7.39 -14.85
CA GLU A 48 -0.20 -7.53 -15.80
C GLU A 48 -0.63 -6.20 -16.43
N PHE A 49 -0.60 -5.10 -15.69
CA PHE A 49 -1.01 -3.80 -16.20
C PHE A 49 0.17 -3.06 -16.82
N SER A 50 -0.10 -2.30 -17.87
CA SER A 50 0.78 -1.24 -18.31
C SER A 50 0.92 -0.16 -17.23
N LYS A 51 1.96 0.68 -17.37
CA LYS A 51 2.24 1.79 -16.45
C LYS A 51 1.08 2.79 -16.34
N GLU A 52 0.32 2.98 -17.43
CA GLU A 52 -0.84 3.87 -17.46
C GLU A 52 -2.06 3.20 -16.80
N GLU A 53 -2.33 1.94 -17.14
CA GLU A 53 -3.44 1.17 -16.59
C GLU A 53 -3.34 1.02 -15.08
N ILE A 54 -2.15 0.75 -14.54
CA ILE A 54 -1.99 0.59 -13.08
C ILE A 54 -2.28 1.88 -12.31
N TYR A 55 -1.96 3.04 -12.89
CA TYR A 55 -2.27 4.32 -12.29
C TYR A 55 -3.78 4.58 -12.25
N PHE A 56 -4.48 4.35 -13.37
CA PHE A 56 -5.94 4.53 -13.42
C PHE A 56 -6.68 3.47 -12.61
N HIS A 57 -6.18 2.22 -12.60
CA HIS A 57 -6.68 1.18 -11.73
C HIS A 57 -6.58 1.61 -10.26
N PHE A 58 -5.44 2.13 -9.81
CA PHE A 58 -5.25 2.59 -8.43
C PHE A 58 -6.19 3.76 -8.07
N THR A 59 -6.23 4.80 -8.88
CA THR A 59 -7.04 6.00 -8.61
C THR A 59 -8.54 5.73 -8.66
N LYS A 60 -8.99 4.78 -9.47
CA LYS A 60 -10.40 4.33 -9.52
C LYS A 60 -10.80 3.52 -8.28
N HIS A 61 -9.92 2.65 -7.78
CA HIS A 61 -10.23 1.79 -6.63
C HIS A 61 -10.02 2.49 -5.28
N PHE A 62 -9.16 3.52 -5.22
CA PHE A 62 -8.86 4.27 -4.00
C PHE A 62 -9.00 5.79 -4.20
N PRO A 63 -10.17 6.29 -4.65
CA PRO A 63 -10.33 7.69 -5.07
C PRO A 63 -10.09 8.68 -3.93
N GLU A 64 -10.63 8.41 -2.74
CA GLU A 64 -10.45 9.29 -1.58
C GLU A 64 -9.00 9.39 -1.12
N PHE A 65 -8.25 8.28 -1.20
CA PHE A 65 -6.84 8.28 -0.86
C PHE A 65 -6.01 9.01 -1.92
N ALA A 66 -6.27 8.71 -3.19
CA ALA A 66 -5.58 9.34 -4.31
C ALA A 66 -5.75 10.88 -4.35
N ASN A 67 -6.88 11.38 -3.84
CA ASN A 67 -7.15 12.82 -3.74
C ASN A 67 -6.42 13.51 -2.57
N ARG A 68 -6.14 12.80 -1.48
CA ARG A 68 -5.49 13.37 -0.29
C ARG A 68 -3.97 13.28 -0.31
N VAL A 69 -3.42 12.33 -1.07
CA VAL A 69 -1.99 12.05 -1.06
C VAL A 69 -1.29 12.73 -2.24
N PRO A 70 -0.11 13.37 -2.01
CA PRO A 70 0.71 13.91 -3.08
C PRO A 70 0.99 12.88 -4.19
N GLN A 71 0.84 13.30 -5.45
CA GLN A 71 0.92 12.40 -6.61
C GLN A 71 2.29 11.73 -6.76
N TYR A 72 3.38 12.38 -6.34
CA TYR A 72 4.72 11.77 -6.39
C TYR A 72 4.85 10.55 -5.46
N LEU A 73 4.11 10.51 -4.34
CA LEU A 73 4.08 9.35 -3.45
C LEU A 73 3.29 8.20 -4.07
N ILE A 74 2.21 8.50 -4.80
CA ILE A 74 1.47 7.51 -5.58
C ILE A 74 2.36 6.96 -6.69
N ALA A 75 3.09 7.82 -7.40
CA ALA A 75 4.06 7.42 -8.42
C ALA A 75 5.11 6.47 -7.85
N SER A 76 5.78 6.86 -6.76
CA SER A 76 6.77 6.02 -6.06
C SER A 76 6.17 4.68 -5.60
N PHE A 77 4.96 4.69 -5.03
CA PHE A 77 4.28 3.46 -4.60
C PHE A 77 4.00 2.49 -5.75
N LEU A 78 3.66 3.01 -6.93
CA LEU A 78 3.35 2.24 -8.14
C LEU A 78 4.57 1.96 -9.02
N GLY A 79 5.78 2.39 -8.63
CA GLY A 79 6.98 2.21 -9.45
C GLY A 79 7.01 3.09 -10.72
N LEU A 80 6.31 4.23 -10.69
CA LEU A 80 6.24 5.21 -11.76
C LEU A 80 7.06 6.47 -11.40
N THR A 81 7.47 7.23 -12.42
CA THR A 81 8.07 8.55 -12.19
C THR A 81 6.98 9.62 -12.04
N PRO A 82 7.19 10.65 -11.21
CA PRO A 82 6.25 11.76 -11.07
C PRO A 82 5.95 12.48 -12.40
N GLU A 83 6.95 12.56 -13.29
CA GLU A 83 6.84 13.16 -14.62
C GLU A 83 5.87 12.36 -15.49
N TYR A 84 6.02 11.04 -15.52
CA TYR A 84 5.14 10.15 -16.27
C TYR A 84 3.70 10.23 -15.77
N VAL A 85 3.48 10.22 -14.45
CA VAL A 85 2.15 10.41 -13.86
C VAL A 85 1.55 11.78 -14.20
N SER A 86 2.37 12.82 -14.30
CA SER A 86 1.92 14.15 -14.71
C SER A 86 1.52 14.19 -16.18
N GLU A 87 2.23 13.47 -17.05
CA GLU A 87 1.95 13.37 -18.48
C GLU A 87 0.60 12.66 -18.75
N ILE A 88 0.40 11.46 -18.19
CA ILE A 88 -0.83 10.68 -18.41
C ILE A 88 -2.09 11.42 -17.92
N ARG A 89 -1.98 12.18 -16.83
CA ARG A 89 -3.09 13.01 -16.31
C ARG A 89 -3.39 14.19 -17.21
N ARG A 90 -2.38 14.79 -17.85
CA ARG A 90 -2.59 15.89 -18.81
C ARG A 90 -3.31 15.38 -20.05
N ARG A 91 -2.91 14.21 -20.55
CA ARG A 91 -3.52 13.55 -21.72
C ARG A 91 -5.00 13.24 -21.49
N ASN A 92 -5.37 12.71 -20.31
CA ASN A 92 -6.75 12.38 -19.98
C ASN A 92 -7.66 13.58 -19.63
N ARG A 93 -7.16 14.82 -19.65
CA ARG A 93 -7.97 16.04 -19.48
C ARG A 93 -8.25 16.77 -20.80
N SER A 94 -7.66 16.30 -21.90
CA SER A 94 -7.91 16.75 -23.27
C SER A 94 -8.99 15.91 -23.93
#